data_AF-A0A562BZX4-F1
#
_entry.id   AF-A0A562BZX4-F1
#
_cell.length_a   1.000
_cell.length_b   1.000
_cell.length_c   1.000
_cell.angle_alpha   90.00
_cell.angle_beta   90.00
_cell.angle_gamma   90.00
#
_symmetry.space_group_name_H-M   'P 1'
#
loop_
_entity.id
_entity.type
_entity.pdbx_description
1 polymer ?
#
loop_
_entity_poly.entity_id
_entity_poly.type
_entity_poly.pdbx_seq_one_letter_code
_entity_poly.pdbx_strand_id
1 'polypeptide(L)'
;MTRLTQEERQAIFDAYAAGKSSILLGNLYGVHPAYIRTLYQRMGGTDRPHSERRPRKVHLVKDFAERNPGLTVKEVAESTGVCLASVHNAIRRYNLDIKVFKSGRRKGQKIAHIPLPEAVVPALEKAARDRHCSIHSLIASMIDAVVADGIIDAVLDDREAA
;
A
#
# COMPACT_ATOMS: atom_id res chain seq x y z
N MET A 1 -18.17 -16.06 22.87
CA MET A 1 -17.77 -16.93 21.75
C MET A 1 -18.97 -17.76 21.33
N THR A 2 -19.50 -17.54 20.13
CA THR A 2 -20.62 -18.31 19.59
C THR A 2 -20.21 -19.78 19.48
N ARG A 3 -20.98 -20.68 20.10
CA ARG A 3 -20.70 -22.12 20.01
C ARG A 3 -21.32 -22.66 18.73
N LEU A 4 -20.47 -23.04 17.77
CA LEU A 4 -20.93 -23.73 16.56
C LEU A 4 -21.45 -25.13 16.90
N THR A 5 -22.61 -25.46 16.34
CA THR A 5 -23.22 -26.78 16.33
C THR A 5 -22.38 -27.79 15.56
N GLN A 6 -22.61 -29.09 15.77
CA GLN A 6 -21.86 -30.12 15.06
C GLN A 6 -22.07 -30.06 13.54
N GLU A 7 -23.30 -29.74 13.10
CA GLU A 7 -23.66 -29.58 11.69
C GLU A 7 -22.90 -28.42 11.04
N GLU A 8 -22.84 -27.26 11.71
CA GLU A 8 -22.08 -26.11 11.20
C GLU A 8 -20.58 -26.41 11.09
N ARG A 9 -20.02 -27.17 12.03
CA ARG A 9 -18.61 -27.58 11.97
C ARG A 9 -18.34 -28.48 10.77
N GLN A 10 -19.24 -29.42 10.49
CA GLN A 10 -19.13 -30.30 9.32
C GLN A 10 -19.28 -29.50 8.02
N ALA A 11 -20.25 -28.59 7.95
CA ALA A 11 -20.44 -27.73 6.78
C ALA A 11 -19.23 -26.81 6.51
N ILE A 12 -18.60 -26.29 7.58
CA ILE A 12 -17.34 -25.54 7.47
C ILE A 12 -16.20 -26.44 6.95
N PHE A 13 -16.09 -27.67 7.46
CA PHE A 13 -15.07 -28.63 7.04
C PHE A 13 -15.20 -28.94 5.55
N ASP A 14 -16.39 -29.33 5.08
CA ASP A 14 -16.64 -29.70 3.69
C ASP A 14 -16.42 -28.51 2.76
N ALA A 15 -16.89 -27.32 3.15
CA ALA A 15 -16.71 -26.10 2.38
C ALA A 15 -15.23 -25.68 2.29
N TYR A 16 -14.46 -25.86 3.37
CA TYR A 16 -13.03 -25.59 3.38
C TYR A 16 -12.25 -26.66 2.62
N ALA A 17 -12.65 -27.93 2.64
CA ALA A 17 -12.08 -28.97 1.79
C ALA A 17 -12.33 -28.65 0.30
N ALA A 18 -13.54 -28.22 -0.05
CA ALA A 18 -13.98 -27.90 -1.41
C ALA A 18 -13.41 -26.61 -2.02
N GLY A 19 -12.48 -25.92 -1.36
CA GLY A 19 -11.78 -24.78 -1.97
C GLY A 19 -12.05 -23.41 -1.34
N LYS A 20 -13.09 -23.26 -0.52
CA LYS A 20 -13.47 -21.94 0.02
C LYS A 20 -12.41 -21.37 0.96
N SER A 21 -12.36 -20.05 1.08
CA SER A 21 -11.37 -19.36 1.93
C SER A 21 -11.82 -19.33 3.39
N SER A 22 -10.88 -19.44 4.32
CA SER A 22 -11.17 -19.32 5.77
C SER A 22 -11.70 -17.94 6.15
N ILE A 23 -11.36 -16.90 5.39
CA ILE A 23 -11.90 -15.54 5.59
C ILE A 23 -13.40 -15.52 5.25
N LEU A 24 -13.79 -16.10 4.12
CA LEU A 24 -15.19 -16.14 3.70
C LEU A 24 -16.04 -16.95 4.67
N LEU A 25 -15.54 -18.12 5.10
CA LEU A 25 -16.23 -18.95 6.09
C LEU A 25 -16.29 -18.27 7.46
N GLY A 26 -15.22 -17.59 7.88
CA GLY A 26 -15.22 -16.83 9.12
C GLY A 26 -16.30 -15.75 9.15
N ASN A 27 -16.45 -15.00 8.06
CA ASN A 27 -17.49 -13.99 7.93
C ASN A 27 -18.90 -14.60 7.92
N LEU A 28 -19.09 -15.73 7.20
CA LEU A 28 -20.39 -16.39 7.08
C LEU A 28 -20.90 -16.96 8.41
N TYR A 29 -20.01 -17.55 9.20
CA TYR A 29 -20.36 -18.22 10.47
C TYR A 29 -20.05 -17.37 11.71
N GLY A 30 -19.64 -16.11 11.53
CA GLY A 30 -19.31 -15.21 12.65
C GLY A 30 -18.15 -15.69 13.54
N VAL A 31 -17.18 -16.38 12.95
CA VAL A 31 -16.01 -16.94 13.66
C VAL A 31 -14.70 -16.45 13.07
N HIS A 32 -13.65 -16.43 13.90
CA HIS A 32 -12.34 -15.97 13.45
C HIS A 32 -11.74 -16.91 12.38
N PRO A 33 -11.14 -16.40 11.29
CA PRO A 33 -10.57 -17.24 10.22
C PRO A 33 -9.49 -18.24 10.68
N ALA A 34 -8.79 -17.95 11.77
CA ALA A 34 -7.84 -18.90 12.37
C ALA A 34 -8.56 -20.12 12.99
N TYR A 35 -9.73 -19.90 13.61
CA TYR A 35 -10.53 -20.96 14.21
C TYR A 35 -10.98 -21.98 13.15
N ILE A 36 -11.37 -21.52 11.95
CA ILE A 36 -11.71 -22.38 10.81
C ILE A 36 -10.56 -23.34 10.46
N ARG A 37 -9.31 -22.85 10.45
CA ARG A 37 -8.12 -23.69 10.15
C ARG A 37 -7.86 -24.71 11.25
N THR A 38 -7.96 -24.29 12.50
CA THR A 38 -7.80 -25.19 13.66
C THR A 38 -8.89 -26.26 13.67
N LEU A 39 -10.13 -25.90 13.36
CA LEU A 39 -11.25 -26.83 13.24
C LEU A 39 -10.99 -27.86 12.13
N TYR A 40 -10.55 -27.40 10.95
CA TYR A 40 -10.23 -28.27 9.83
C TYR A 40 -9.12 -29.28 10.17
N GLN A 41 -8.03 -28.82 10.81
CA GLN A 41 -6.94 -29.70 11.26
C GLN A 41 -7.40 -30.71 12.33
N ARG A 42 -8.23 -30.27 13.30
CA ARG A 42 -8.77 -31.15 14.35
C ARG A 42 -9.69 -32.24 13.81
N MET A 43 -10.35 -31.99 12.69
CA MET A 43 -11.21 -32.96 12.01
C MET A 43 -10.44 -33.85 11.02
N GLY A 44 -9.10 -33.83 11.06
CA GLY A 44 -8.24 -34.70 10.24
C GLY A 44 -7.89 -34.13 8.87
N GLY A 45 -8.26 -32.88 8.57
CA GLY A 45 -7.87 -32.21 7.35
C GLY A 45 -6.39 -31.84 7.36
N THR A 46 -5.65 -32.22 6.32
CA THR A 46 -4.31 -31.69 6.08
C THR A 46 -4.41 -30.38 5.32
N ASP A 47 -3.66 -29.36 5.75
CA ASP A 47 -3.63 -28.08 5.04
C ASP A 47 -3.27 -28.33 3.58
N ARG A 48 -4.00 -27.68 2.67
CA ARG A 48 -3.78 -27.87 1.23
C ARG A 48 -2.32 -27.56 0.89
N PRO A 49 -1.68 -28.37 0.03
CA PRO A 49 -0.34 -28.11 -0.44
C PRO A 49 -0.30 -26.70 -1.04
N HIS A 50 0.85 -26.03 -0.90
CA HIS A 50 0.97 -24.62 -1.28
C HIS A 50 0.60 -24.36 -2.75
N SER A 51 0.77 -25.38 -3.61
CA SER A 51 0.40 -25.40 -5.03
C SER A 51 -1.12 -25.26 -5.29
N GLU A 52 -1.97 -25.74 -4.39
CA GLU A 52 -3.44 -25.74 -4.52
C GLU A 52 -4.10 -24.53 -3.84
N ARG A 53 -3.33 -23.73 -3.11
CA ARG A 53 -3.81 -22.46 -2.54
C ARG A 53 -4.07 -21.51 -3.69
N ARG A 54 -5.15 -20.70 -3.59
CA ARG A 54 -5.68 -19.81 -4.64
C ARG A 54 -4.60 -19.42 -5.67
N PRO A 55 -4.77 -19.78 -6.95
CA PRO A 55 -3.75 -19.52 -7.95
C PRO A 55 -3.49 -18.02 -7.94
N ARG A 56 -2.22 -17.65 -7.69
CA ARG A 56 -1.84 -16.25 -7.80
C ARG A 56 -2.16 -15.85 -9.25
N LYS A 57 -2.80 -14.69 -9.46
CA LYS A 57 -3.07 -14.09 -10.80
C LYS A 57 -1.79 -13.77 -11.60
N VAL A 58 -0.66 -14.30 -11.16
CA VAL A 58 0.68 -14.10 -11.69
C VAL A 58 0.83 -14.74 -13.07
N HIS A 59 0.11 -15.82 -13.38
CA HIS A 59 0.08 -16.41 -14.72
C HIS A 59 -0.55 -15.45 -15.74
N LEU A 60 -1.61 -14.72 -15.37
CA LEU A 60 -2.22 -13.70 -16.24
C LEU A 60 -1.22 -12.59 -16.60
N VAL A 61 -0.38 -12.20 -15.64
CA VAL A 61 0.67 -11.20 -15.86
C VAL A 61 1.75 -11.76 -16.80
N LYS A 62 2.13 -13.03 -16.63
CA LYS A 62 3.11 -13.70 -17.49
C LYS A 62 2.62 -13.77 -18.94
N ASP A 63 1.43 -14.34 -19.16
CA ASP A 63 0.87 -14.55 -20.49
C ASP A 63 0.65 -13.22 -21.23
N PHE A 64 0.26 -12.16 -20.49
CA PHE A 64 0.07 -10.84 -21.07
C PHE A 64 1.39 -10.14 -21.43
N ALA A 65 2.41 -10.29 -20.58
CA ALA A 65 3.73 -9.70 -20.79
C ALA A 65 4.48 -10.36 -21.95
N GLU A 66 4.37 -11.69 -22.11
CA GLU A 66 4.98 -12.42 -23.23
C GLU A 66 4.38 -12.01 -24.58
N ARG A 67 3.09 -11.67 -24.63
CA ARG A 67 2.42 -11.19 -25.85
C ARG A 67 2.75 -9.74 -26.20
N ASN A 68 3.22 -8.96 -25.24
CA ASN A 68 3.45 -7.51 -25.42
C ASN A 68 4.80 -7.09 -24.80
N PRO A 69 5.93 -7.49 -25.41
CA PRO A 69 7.25 -7.11 -24.92
C PRO A 69 7.42 -5.59 -24.96
N GLY A 70 7.89 -5.01 -23.86
CA GLY A 70 8.18 -3.58 -23.77
C GLY A 70 7.06 -2.67 -23.25
N LEU A 71 5.90 -3.22 -22.87
CA LEU A 71 4.90 -2.48 -22.08
C LEU A 71 5.47 -2.07 -20.72
N THR A 72 4.83 -1.06 -20.13
CA THR A 72 5.19 -0.56 -18.81
C THR A 72 4.49 -1.37 -17.71
N VAL A 73 5.08 -1.39 -16.51
CA VAL A 73 4.49 -2.07 -15.35
C VAL A 73 3.06 -1.57 -15.04
N LYS A 74 2.81 -0.28 -15.29
CA LYS A 74 1.51 0.35 -15.03
C LYS A 74 0.45 -0.12 -16.03
N GLU A 75 0.76 -0.13 -17.31
CA GLU A 75 -0.16 -0.61 -18.36
C GLU A 75 -0.49 -2.09 -18.18
N VAL A 76 0.50 -2.90 -17.79
CA VAL A 76 0.29 -4.32 -17.49
C VAL A 76 -0.62 -4.50 -16.29
N ALA A 77 -0.45 -3.71 -15.23
CA ALA A 77 -1.31 -3.74 -14.05
C ALA A 77 -2.76 -3.36 -14.37
N GLU A 78 -2.96 -2.29 -15.15
CA GLU A 78 -4.27 -1.83 -15.58
C GLU A 78 -4.96 -2.85 -16.48
N SER A 79 -4.24 -3.41 -17.47
CA SER A 79 -4.80 -4.38 -18.42
C SER A 79 -5.14 -5.73 -17.77
N THR A 80 -4.38 -6.15 -16.76
CA THR A 80 -4.60 -7.43 -16.07
C THR A 80 -5.49 -7.31 -14.83
N GLY A 81 -5.80 -6.08 -14.39
CA GLY A 81 -6.52 -5.82 -13.13
C GLY A 81 -5.77 -6.32 -11.89
N VAL A 82 -4.43 -6.35 -11.97
CA VAL A 82 -3.54 -6.85 -10.91
C VAL A 82 -2.79 -5.66 -10.30
N CYS A 83 -2.58 -5.66 -8.98
CA CYS A 83 -1.83 -4.58 -8.34
C CYS A 83 -0.36 -4.53 -8.78
N LEU A 84 0.21 -3.32 -8.82
CA LEU A 84 1.60 -3.08 -9.24
C LEU A 84 2.62 -4.00 -8.53
N ALA A 85 2.44 -4.22 -7.23
CA ALA A 85 3.32 -5.08 -6.43
C ALA A 85 3.32 -6.53 -6.94
N SER A 86 2.17 -7.03 -7.38
CA SER A 86 2.05 -8.37 -7.95
C SER A 86 2.70 -8.47 -9.33
N VAL A 87 2.63 -7.41 -10.14
CA VAL A 87 3.34 -7.32 -11.43
C VAL A 87 4.87 -7.30 -11.21
N HIS A 88 5.38 -6.50 -10.28
CA HIS A 88 6.81 -6.50 -9.92
C HIS A 88 7.29 -7.88 -9.42
N ASN A 89 6.47 -8.57 -8.62
CA ASN A 89 6.78 -9.92 -8.17
C ASN A 89 6.79 -10.93 -9.33
N ALA A 90 5.90 -10.78 -10.31
CA ALA A 90 5.88 -11.61 -11.52
C ALA A 90 7.16 -11.38 -12.36
N ILE A 91 7.55 -10.12 -12.58
CA ILE A 91 8.80 -9.77 -13.29
C ILE A 91 10.00 -10.45 -12.64
N ARG A 92 10.14 -10.34 -11.31
CA ARG A 92 11.25 -10.98 -10.58
C ARG A 92 11.25 -12.50 -10.66
N ARG A 93 10.07 -13.13 -10.72
CA ARG A 93 9.93 -14.60 -10.70
C ARG A 93 10.15 -15.25 -12.06
N TYR A 94 9.70 -14.59 -13.12
CA TYR A 94 9.71 -15.15 -14.48
C TYR A 94 10.69 -14.44 -15.41
N ASN A 95 11.47 -13.47 -14.88
CA ASN A 95 12.42 -12.69 -15.64
C ASN A 95 11.81 -12.04 -16.89
N LEU A 96 10.62 -11.44 -16.73
CA LEU A 96 9.85 -10.86 -17.82
C LEU A 96 10.50 -9.55 -18.32
N ASP A 97 10.56 -9.37 -19.63
CA ASP A 97 11.09 -8.16 -20.27
C ASP A 97 10.02 -7.05 -20.33
N ILE A 98 9.78 -6.45 -19.17
CA ILE A 98 8.84 -5.34 -18.99
C ILE A 98 9.65 -4.09 -18.66
N LYS A 99 9.31 -2.95 -19.27
CA LYS A 99 9.96 -1.68 -18.97
C LYS A 99 9.65 -1.25 -17.54
N VAL A 100 10.60 -1.52 -16.64
CA VAL A 100 10.56 -1.01 -15.29
C VAL A 100 11.08 0.42 -15.32
N PHE A 101 10.18 1.40 -15.26
CA PHE A 101 10.59 2.74 -14.86
C PHE A 101 11.14 2.63 -13.44
N LYS A 102 12.46 2.63 -13.31
CA LYS A 102 13.10 2.95 -12.03
C LYS A 102 12.58 4.33 -11.70
N SER A 103 11.68 4.43 -10.71
CA SER A 103 11.33 5.71 -10.14
C SER A 103 12.66 6.39 -9.85
N GLY A 104 13.00 7.42 -10.63
CA GLY A 104 14.21 8.18 -10.37
C GLY A 104 14.08 8.60 -8.91
N ARG A 105 14.98 8.15 -8.04
CA ARG A 105 15.29 8.95 -6.85
C ARG A 105 15.42 10.35 -7.40
N ARG A 106 14.57 11.30 -6.99
CA ARG A 106 14.74 12.72 -7.33
C ARG A 106 16.20 13.02 -7.03
N LYS A 107 17.01 13.10 -8.08
CA LYS A 107 18.47 13.11 -7.98
C LYS A 107 18.78 14.53 -7.53
N GLY A 108 18.81 14.73 -6.22
CA GLY A 108 19.07 16.02 -5.58
C GLY A 108 18.14 17.14 -6.07
N GLN A 109 16.90 17.19 -5.55
CA GLN A 109 16.41 18.54 -5.27
C GLN A 109 17.40 19.09 -4.24
N LYS A 110 18.23 20.05 -4.65
CA LYS A 110 19.08 20.82 -3.73
C LYS A 110 18.09 21.49 -2.78
N ILE A 111 17.84 20.87 -1.63
CA ILE A 111 17.11 21.52 -0.56
C ILE A 111 17.99 22.69 -0.19
N ALA A 112 17.57 23.91 -0.55
CA ALA A 112 18.25 25.11 -0.11
C ALA A 112 18.22 25.08 1.41
N HIS A 113 19.38 24.96 2.04
CA HIS A 113 19.47 25.08 3.48
C HIS A 113 19.33 26.57 3.79
N ILE A 114 18.12 27.00 4.12
CA ILE A 114 17.86 28.36 4.57
C ILE A 114 18.22 28.39 6.06
N PRO A 115 19.33 29.03 6.46
CA PRO A 115 19.66 29.16 7.87
C PRO A 115 18.56 29.99 8.54
N LEU A 116 17.95 29.43 9.59
CA LEU A 116 17.06 30.20 10.44
C LEU A 116 17.91 31.09 11.36
N PRO A 117 17.55 32.36 11.57
CA PRO A 117 18.21 33.19 12.57
C PRO A 117 18.07 32.53 13.95
N GLU A 118 19.16 32.46 14.72
CA GLU A 118 19.16 31.81 16.05
C GLU A 118 18.11 32.38 16.99
N ALA A 119 17.79 33.67 16.86
CA ALA A 119 16.75 34.33 17.65
C ALA A 119 15.33 33.78 17.43
N VAL A 120 15.06 33.12 16.31
CA VAL A 120 13.72 32.63 15.93
C VAL A 120 13.46 31.21 16.45
N VAL A 121 14.52 30.45 16.73
CA VAL A 121 14.41 29.04 17.17
C VAL A 121 13.59 28.89 18.46
N PRO A 122 13.85 29.68 19.54
CA PRO A 122 13.07 29.55 20.78
C PRO A 122 11.58 29.89 20.59
N ALA A 123 11.27 30.84 19.70
CA ALA A 123 9.90 31.23 19.39
C ALA A 123 9.15 30.12 18.65
N LEU A 124 9.80 29.47 17.68
CA LEU A 124 9.24 28.32 16.96
C LEU A 124 9.01 27.13 17.88
N GLU A 125 9.96 26.83 18.78
CA GLU A 125 9.82 25.74 19.75
C GLU A 125 8.68 25.97 20.74
N LYS A 126 8.49 27.21 21.19
CA LYS A 126 7.37 27.57 22.06
C LYS A 126 6.04 27.42 21.31
N ALA A 127 5.94 27.99 20.10
CA ALA A 127 4.72 27.91 19.29
C ALA A 127 4.34 26.47 18.91
N ALA A 128 5.33 25.61 18.64
CA ALA A 128 5.09 24.20 18.33
C ALA A 128 4.53 23.45 19.55
N ARG A 129 5.07 23.72 20.75
CA ARG A 129 4.57 23.17 22.02
C ARG A 129 3.15 23.62 22.32
N ASP A 130 2.87 24.93 22.21
CA ASP A 130 1.56 25.51 22.48
C ASP A 130 0.46 24.93 21.55
N ARG A 131 0.86 24.51 20.33
CA ARG A 131 -0.03 23.90 19.34
C ARG A 131 0.01 22.37 19.31
N HIS A 132 0.73 21.73 20.23
CA HIS A 132 0.90 20.28 20.31
C HIS A 132 1.30 19.63 18.98
N CYS A 133 2.21 20.26 18.23
CA CYS A 133 2.65 19.79 16.92
C CYS A 133 4.18 19.82 16.77
N SER A 134 4.69 19.19 15.72
CA SER A 134 6.13 19.26 15.41
C SER A 134 6.48 20.62 14.79
N ILE A 135 7.74 21.07 14.96
CA ILE A 135 8.24 22.30 14.32
C ILE A 135 8.08 22.22 12.80
N HIS A 136 8.30 21.04 12.18
CA HIS A 136 8.09 20.84 10.75
C HIS A 136 6.62 21.04 10.34
N SER A 137 5.68 20.52 11.12
CA SER A 137 4.24 20.69 10.87
C SER A 137 3.81 22.15 11.03
N LEU A 138 4.37 22.85 12.02
CA LEU A 138 4.14 24.27 12.22
C LEU A 138 4.64 25.10 11.03
N ILE A 139 5.88 24.86 10.60
CA ILE A 139 6.48 25.55 9.46
C ILE A 139 5.68 25.29 8.18
N ALA A 140 5.28 24.05 7.93
CA ALA A 140 4.45 23.72 6.77
C ALA A 140 3.13 24.51 6.78
N SER A 141 2.42 24.52 7.91
CA SER A 141 1.18 25.30 8.07
C SER A 141 1.38 26.80 7.89
N MET A 142 2.52 27.35 8.33
CA MET A 142 2.84 28.76 8.12
C MET A 142 3.11 29.05 6.64
N ILE A 143 3.84 28.19 5.95
CA ILE A 143 4.09 28.33 4.51
C ILE A 143 2.76 28.26 3.75
N ASP A 144 1.90 27.30 4.08
CA ASP A 144 0.59 27.15 3.43
C ASP A 144 -0.27 28.41 3.62
N ALA A 145 -0.26 29.01 4.80
CA ALA A 145 -0.98 30.26 5.07
C ALA A 145 -0.42 31.43 4.24
N VAL A 146 0.90 31.60 4.21
CA VAL A 146 1.56 32.69 3.46
C VAL A 146 1.34 32.54 1.94
N VAL A 147 1.31 31.30 1.43
CA VAL A 147 0.95 31.01 0.03
C VAL A 147 -0.52 31.33 -0.23
N ALA A 148 -1.43 30.90 0.65
CA ALA A 148 -2.87 31.15 0.50
C ALA A 148 -3.23 32.64 0.54
N ASP A 149 -2.49 33.42 1.32
CA ASP A 149 -2.67 34.87 1.42
C ASP A 149 -2.09 35.64 0.21
N GLY A 150 -1.49 34.94 -0.77
CA GLY A 150 -0.93 35.56 -1.98
C GLY A 150 0.30 36.43 -1.75
N ILE A 151 0.86 36.40 -0.54
CA ILE A 151 2.01 37.24 -0.14
C ILE A 151 3.25 36.86 -0.96
N ILE A 152 3.42 35.57 -1.29
CA ILE A 152 4.55 35.11 -2.09
C ILE A 152 4.46 35.61 -3.54
N ASP A 153 3.27 35.59 -4.13
CA ASP A 153 3.06 36.03 -5.52
C ASP A 153 3.35 37.53 -5.67
N ALA A 154 2.89 38.36 -4.72
CA ALA A 154 3.15 39.80 -4.73
C ALA A 154 4.66 40.15 -4.59
N VAL A 155 5.40 39.43 -3.74
CA VAL A 155 6.84 39.67 -3.55
C VAL A 155 7.68 39.20 -4.74
N LEU A 156 7.21 38.20 -5.48
CA LEU A 156 7.88 37.71 -6.68
C LEU A 156 7.65 38.65 -7.87
N ASP A 157 6.43 39.18 -8.03
CA ASP A 157 6.08 40.13 -9.11
C ASP A 157 6.88 41.45 -9.00
N ASP A 158 7.04 42.00 -7.79
CA ASP A 158 7.83 43.23 -7.56
C ASP A 158 9.33 43.06 -7.89
N ARG A 159 9.84 41.83 -7.86
CA ARG A 159 11.26 41.53 -8.11
C ARG A 159 11.58 41.37 -9.59
N GLU A 160 10.58 41.12 -10.44
CA GLU A 160 10.74 41.11 -11.90
C GLU A 160 10.55 42.50 -12.52
N ALA A 161 10.01 43.45 -11.77
CA ALA A 161 9.79 44.84 -12.18
C ALA A 161 10.95 45.82 -11.83
N ALA A 162 11.99 45.37 -11.12
CA ALA A 162 13.14 46.15 -10.66
C ALA A 162 14.45 45.69 -11.31
#